data_AF-X1BUH1-F1
#
_entry.id   AF-X1BUH1-F1
#
_cell.length_a   1.000
_cell.length_b   1.000
_cell.length_c   1.000
_cell.angle_alpha   90.00
_cell.angle_beta   90.00
_cell.angle_gamma   90.00
#
_symmetry.space_group_name_H-M   'P 1'
#
loop_
_entity.id
_entity.type
_entity.pdbx_description
1 polymer ?
#
loop_
_entity_poly.entity_id
_entity_poly.type
_entity_poly.pdbx_seq_one_letter_code
_entity_poly.pdbx_strand_id
1 'polypeptide(L)'
;MMVISFSSEKARNYLLKKGRIFTFRKDRRKQFIKLEEKRGKAYVEAVKPALRDWFNEGRCKPKIKDIFIWEVGIFKPEELEPWVPFSGFSSLNEWNHEIRGLNKYLKPEGWLYMVDTEIIETLKSKESEIVVPQINPLLQRSLRN
;
A
#
# COMPACT_ATOMS: atom_id res chain seq x y z
N MET A 1 -6.90 -14.99 0.68
CA MET A 1 -6.61 -13.91 1.65
C MET A 1 -5.11 -13.97 1.91
N MET A 2 -4.39 -12.87 1.68
CA MET A 2 -2.97 -12.80 2.04
C MET A 2 -2.87 -12.30 3.49
N VAL A 3 -1.72 -12.44 4.15
CA VAL A 3 -1.45 -11.92 5.49
C VAL A 3 -0.18 -11.09 5.38
N ILE A 4 -0.15 -9.90 5.97
CA ILE A 4 1.13 -9.23 6.21
C ILE A 4 1.78 -9.88 7.41
N SER A 5 2.96 -10.45 7.19
CA SER A 5 3.91 -10.74 8.26
C SER A 5 5.05 -9.75 8.10
N PHE A 6 5.30 -8.95 9.14
CA PHE A 6 6.51 -8.13 9.20
C PHE A 6 7.67 -9.04 9.59
N SER A 7 8.70 -9.11 8.73
CA SER A 7 9.94 -9.79 9.08
C SER A 7 10.79 -8.97 10.06
N SER A 8 10.66 -7.64 10.04
CA SER A 8 11.35 -6.73 10.94
C SER A 8 10.45 -6.37 12.11
N GLU A 9 10.85 -6.72 13.33
CA GLU A 9 10.12 -6.34 14.55
C GLU A 9 10.08 -4.82 14.73
N LYS A 10 11.12 -4.11 14.27
CA LYS A 10 11.20 -2.66 14.32
C LYS A 10 10.06 -2.03 13.52
N ALA A 11 9.86 -2.49 12.28
CA ALA A 11 8.77 -2.05 11.43
C ALA A 11 7.39 -2.40 12.03
N ARG A 12 7.23 -3.61 12.57
CA ARG A 12 5.98 -4.03 13.24
C ARG A 12 5.64 -3.11 14.42
N ASN A 13 6.60 -2.91 15.33
CA ASN A 13 6.41 -2.12 16.53
C ASN A 13 6.19 -0.64 16.18
N TYR A 14 6.84 -0.15 15.13
CA TYR A 14 6.60 1.19 14.62
C TYR A 14 5.15 1.36 14.14
N LEU A 15 4.64 0.43 13.32
CA LEU A 15 3.25 0.45 12.87
C LEU A 15 2.26 0.41 14.04
N LEU A 16 2.49 -0.47 15.01
CA LEU A 16 1.65 -0.58 16.20
C LEU A 16 1.63 0.72 17.02
N LYS A 17 2.78 1.39 17.14
CA LYS A 17 2.92 2.62 17.93
C LYS A 17 2.42 3.87 17.21
N LYS A 18 2.60 3.96 15.90
CA LYS A 18 2.36 5.17 15.11
C LYS A 18 1.10 5.10 14.25
N GLY A 19 0.50 3.93 14.10
CA GLY A 19 -0.69 3.71 13.29
C GLY A 19 -0.41 3.65 11.78
N ARG A 20 0.70 4.21 11.30
CA ARG A 20 1.12 4.25 9.90
C ARG A 20 2.60 3.95 9.72
N ILE A 21 2.94 3.28 8.62
CA ILE A 21 4.33 3.00 8.21
C ILE A 21 4.49 2.98 6.70
N PHE A 22 5.68 3.29 6.20
CA PHE A 22 6.08 3.06 4.82
C PHE A 22 6.94 1.81 4.71
N THR A 23 6.61 0.92 3.77
CA THR A 23 7.30 -0.35 3.55
C THR A 23 7.69 -0.51 2.10
N PHE A 24 8.88 -1.07 1.86
CA PHE A 24 9.41 -1.29 0.52
C PHE A 24 9.45 -2.78 0.19
N ARG A 25 9.04 -3.18 -1.02
CA ARG A 25 9.14 -4.57 -1.49
C ARG A 25 9.77 -4.63 -2.86
N LYS A 26 10.58 -5.65 -3.09
CA LYS A 26 11.22 -5.91 -4.39
C LYS A 26 10.25 -6.18 -5.55
N ASP A 27 9.03 -6.62 -5.24
CA ASP A 27 8.03 -7.03 -6.23
C ASP A 27 6.67 -6.41 -5.87
N ARG A 28 5.89 -6.09 -6.90
CA ARG A 28 4.52 -5.60 -6.73
C ARG A 28 3.65 -6.64 -6.03
N ARG A 29 2.74 -6.21 -5.15
CA ARG A 29 1.76 -7.13 -4.55
C ARG A 29 0.82 -7.68 -5.63
N LYS A 30 0.64 -9.00 -5.64
CA LYS A 30 -0.26 -9.70 -6.57
C LYS A 30 -1.69 -9.16 -6.55
N GLN A 31 -2.15 -8.65 -5.41
CA GLN A 31 -3.48 -8.05 -5.31
C GLN A 31 -3.63 -6.76 -6.11
N PHE A 32 -2.60 -5.91 -6.17
CA PHE A 32 -2.62 -4.72 -7.03
C PHE A 32 -2.57 -5.11 -8.50
N ILE A 33 -1.74 -6.10 -8.87
CA ILE A 33 -1.69 -6.64 -10.23
C ILE A 33 -3.08 -7.13 -10.67
N LYS A 34 -3.73 -7.99 -9.86
CA LYS A 34 -5.06 -8.51 -10.16
C LYS A 34 -6.14 -7.43 -10.22
N LEU A 35 -6.02 -6.40 -9.39
CA LEU A 35 -6.97 -5.28 -9.39
C LEU A 35 -6.84 -4.47 -10.68
N GLU A 36 -5.62 -4.22 -11.12
CA GLU A 36 -5.32 -3.57 -12.40
C GLU A 36 -5.81 -4.40 -13.60
N GLU A 37 -5.52 -5.70 -13.61
CA GLU A 37 -6.03 -6.63 -14.64
C GLU A 37 -7.56 -6.62 -14.72
N LYS A 38 -8.24 -6.51 -13.57
CA LYS A 38 -9.71 -6.55 -13.48
C LYS A 38 -10.39 -5.23 -13.81
N ARG A 39 -9.82 -4.09 -13.39
CA ARG A 39 -10.47 -2.77 -13.46
C ARG A 39 -9.83 -1.83 -14.49
N GLY A 40 -8.67 -2.20 -15.00
CA GLY A 40 -7.86 -1.39 -15.90
C GLY A 40 -6.92 -0.44 -15.16
N LYS A 41 -5.78 -0.16 -15.79
CA LYS A 41 -4.74 0.76 -15.28
C LYS A 41 -5.27 2.17 -15.01
N ALA A 42 -6.05 2.73 -15.93
CA ALA A 42 -6.63 4.07 -15.77
C ALA A 42 -7.48 4.19 -14.50
N TYR A 43 -8.25 3.15 -14.17
CA TYR A 43 -9.04 3.12 -12.93
C TYR A 43 -8.14 3.12 -11.69
N VAL A 44 -7.11 2.27 -11.67
CA VAL A 44 -6.20 2.16 -10.53
C VAL A 44 -5.42 3.46 -10.32
N GLU A 45 -4.97 4.11 -11.40
CA GLU A 45 -4.27 5.39 -11.33
C GLU A 45 -5.18 6.53 -10.84
N ALA A 46 -6.43 6.58 -11.31
CA ALA A 46 -7.40 7.60 -10.92
C ALA A 46 -7.86 7.45 -9.47
N VAL A 47 -8.17 6.22 -9.03
CA VAL A 47 -8.78 5.95 -7.73
C VAL A 47 -7.76 5.71 -6.63
N LYS A 48 -6.56 5.20 -6.99
CA LYS A 48 -5.52 4.75 -6.04
C LYS A 48 -6.10 3.91 -4.89
N PRO A 49 -6.78 2.80 -5.20
CA PRO A 49 -7.53 2.03 -4.22
C PRO A 49 -6.62 1.43 -3.15
N ALA A 50 -7.08 1.44 -1.89
CA ALA A 50 -6.42 0.71 -0.82
C ALA A 50 -6.76 -0.79 -0.89
N LEU A 51 -5.79 -1.65 -0.58
CA LEU A 51 -6.07 -3.05 -0.29
C LEU A 51 -6.32 -3.23 1.20
N ARG A 52 -7.37 -3.96 1.54
CA ARG A 52 -7.61 -4.42 2.90
C ARG A 52 -6.87 -5.74 3.15
N ASP A 53 -6.14 -5.79 4.25
CA ASP A 53 -5.40 -6.96 4.71
C ASP A 53 -5.43 -6.99 6.25
N TRP A 54 -4.75 -7.96 6.86
CA TRP A 54 -4.51 -8.01 8.29
C TRP A 54 -3.08 -8.46 8.56
N PHE A 55 -2.56 -8.17 9.74
CA PHE A 55 -1.23 -8.62 10.15
C PHE A 55 -1.23 -9.35 11.48
N ASN A 56 -0.17 -10.13 11.68
CA ASN A 56 0.13 -10.86 12.90
C ASN A 56 1.64 -10.82 13.22
N GLU A 57 2.04 -11.53 14.27
CA GLU A 57 3.45 -11.61 14.71
C GLU A 57 4.26 -12.65 13.93
N GLY A 58 3.67 -13.31 12.92
CA GLY A 58 4.35 -14.35 12.16
C GLY A 58 3.45 -15.50 11.74
N ARG A 59 4.05 -16.54 11.15
CA ARG A 59 3.30 -17.72 10.69
C ARG A 59 2.54 -18.39 11.84
N CYS A 60 1.32 -18.79 11.54
CA CYS A 60 0.42 -19.48 12.48
C CYS A 60 0.07 -18.69 13.77
N LYS A 61 0.37 -17.39 13.83
CA LYS A 61 0.00 -16.54 14.96
C LYS A 61 -1.39 -15.92 14.76
N PRO A 62 -2.14 -15.67 15.85
CA PRO A 62 -3.43 -14.99 15.78
C PRO A 62 -3.33 -13.63 15.09
N LYS A 63 -4.43 -13.22 14.45
CA LYS A 63 -4.58 -11.85 13.92
C LYS A 63 -4.41 -10.83 15.04
N ILE A 64 -3.61 -9.79 14.79
CA ILE A 64 -3.47 -8.65 15.70
C ILE A 64 -4.42 -7.52 15.30
N LYS A 65 -4.34 -7.04 14.04
CA LYS A 65 -5.12 -5.88 13.58
C LYS A 65 -5.36 -5.92 12.07
N ASP A 66 -6.48 -5.33 11.65
CA ASP A 66 -6.74 -5.02 10.23
C ASP A 66 -5.86 -3.85 9.78
N ILE A 67 -5.53 -3.84 8.50
CA ILE A 67 -4.71 -2.82 7.88
C ILE A 67 -5.17 -2.50 6.47
N PHE A 68 -4.78 -1.32 6.03
CA PHE A 68 -5.00 -0.80 4.70
C PHE A 68 -3.65 -0.51 4.06
N ILE A 69 -3.53 -0.83 2.78
CA ILE A 69 -2.27 -0.76 2.05
C ILE A 69 -2.51 0.05 0.80
N TRP A 70 -1.79 1.15 0.64
CA TRP A 70 -1.78 1.97 -0.56
C TRP A 70 -0.47 1.79 -1.30
N GLU A 71 -0.58 1.63 -2.61
CA GLU A 71 0.56 1.66 -3.50
C GLU A 71 0.98 3.11 -3.72
N VAL A 72 2.21 3.45 -3.32
CA VAL A 72 2.75 4.80 -3.48
C VAL A 72 3.39 4.94 -4.86
N GLY A 73 4.16 3.94 -5.26
CA GLY A 73 4.80 3.90 -6.57
C GLY A 73 6.07 3.03 -6.59
N ILE A 74 6.80 3.16 -7.69
CA ILE A 74 8.10 2.52 -7.91
C ILE A 74 9.18 3.52 -7.53
N PHE A 75 10.16 3.07 -6.74
CA PHE A 75 11.27 3.89 -6.26
C PHE A 75 12.56 3.11 -6.33
N LYS A 76 13.65 3.83 -6.54
CA LYS A 76 15.00 3.32 -6.27
C LYS A 76 15.26 3.36 -4.76
N PRO A 77 16.07 2.44 -4.22
CA PRO A 77 16.41 2.45 -2.80
C PRO A 77 17.01 3.79 -2.34
N GLU A 78 17.76 4.49 -3.18
CA GLU A 78 18.37 5.79 -2.85
C GLU A 78 17.33 6.91 -2.72
N GLU A 79 16.16 6.75 -3.33
CA GLU A 79 15.05 7.71 -3.31
C GLU A 79 14.15 7.54 -2.07
N LEU A 80 14.49 6.60 -1.17
CA LEU A 80 13.69 6.32 0.02
C LEU A 80 13.96 7.27 1.20
N GLU A 81 14.99 8.13 1.11
CA GLU A 81 15.37 9.09 2.17
C GLU A 81 14.17 9.88 2.73
N PRO A 82 13.26 10.45 1.92
CA PRO A 82 12.13 11.21 2.44
C PRO A 82 11.15 10.39 3.30
N TRP A 83 11.18 9.06 3.17
CA TRP A 83 10.26 8.15 3.84
C TRP A 83 10.87 7.51 5.10
N VAL A 84 12.17 7.69 5.34
CA VAL A 84 12.88 7.16 6.52
C VAL A 84 12.19 7.53 7.84
N PRO A 85 11.73 8.79 8.07
CA PRO A 85 11.04 9.13 9.31
C PRO A 85 9.75 8.34 9.55
N PHE A 86 9.20 7.69 8.54
CA PHE A 86 7.96 6.92 8.59
C PHE A 86 8.14 5.42 8.35
N SER A 87 9.38 4.93 8.23
CA SER A 87 9.68 3.53 7.91
C SER A 87 9.92 2.66 9.15
N GLY A 88 10.08 3.30 10.31
CA GLY A 88 10.53 2.64 11.54
C GLY A 88 12.04 2.50 11.66
N PHE A 89 12.83 2.94 10.67
CA PHE A 89 14.29 2.93 10.69
C PHE A 89 14.84 4.34 10.98
N SER A 90 16.03 4.42 11.56
CA SER A 90 16.68 5.69 11.93
C SER A 90 17.44 6.33 10.78
N SER A 91 17.72 5.56 9.72
CA SER A 91 18.46 6.02 8.54
C SER A 91 18.10 5.22 7.30
N LEU A 92 18.37 5.79 6.13
CA LEU A 92 18.25 5.09 4.86
C LEU A 92 19.16 3.86 4.78
N ASN A 93 20.38 3.96 5.32
CA ASN A 93 21.33 2.86 5.36
C ASN A 93 20.78 1.67 6.15
N GLU A 94 20.20 1.92 7.33
CA GLU A 94 19.56 0.87 8.13
C GLU A 94 18.39 0.23 7.38
N TRP A 95 17.54 1.05 6.77
CA TRP A 95 16.40 0.54 6.02
C TRP A 95 16.85 -0.31 4.81
N ASN A 96 17.83 0.16 4.05
CA ASN A 96 18.40 -0.59 2.92
C ASN A 96 19.08 -1.88 3.37
N HIS A 97 19.72 -1.89 4.54
CA HIS A 97 20.27 -3.11 5.14
C HIS A 97 19.18 -4.15 5.41
N GLU A 98 18.06 -3.73 5.99
CA GLU A 98 16.91 -4.61 6.26
C GLU A 98 16.26 -5.11 4.96
N ILE A 99 16.09 -4.25 3.96
CA ILE A 99 15.58 -4.65 2.64
C ILE A 99 16.48 -5.69 1.99
N ARG A 100 17.82 -5.53 2.10
CA ARG A 100 18.80 -6.51 1.61
C ARG A 100 18.69 -7.83 2.35
N GLY A 101 18.56 -7.81 3.67
CA GLY A 101 18.40 -9.01 4.50
C GLY A 101 17.21 -9.86 4.07
N LEU A 102 16.11 -9.24 3.62
CA LEU A 102 14.92 -9.94 3.13
C LEU A 102 15.06 -10.52 1.73
N ASN A 103 15.93 -9.94 0.89
CA ASN A 103 15.98 -10.23 -0.55
C ASN A 103 17.31 -10.82 -1.02
N LYS A 104 18.28 -11.05 -0.11
CA LYS A 104 19.69 -11.40 -0.36
C LYS A 104 20.50 -10.33 -1.11
N TYR A 105 19.85 -9.53 -1.95
CA TYR A 105 20.41 -8.38 -2.65
C TYR A 105 19.39 -7.25 -2.72
N LEU A 106 19.86 -6.03 -3.04
CA LEU A 106 19.00 -4.88 -3.25
C LEU A 106 18.71 -4.77 -4.76
N LYS A 107 17.42 -4.81 -5.14
CA LYS A 107 17.05 -4.54 -6.54
C LYS A 107 17.28 -3.05 -6.87
N PRO A 108 17.53 -2.71 -8.15
CA PRO A 108 17.63 -1.31 -8.60
C PRO A 108 16.36 -0.50 -8.31
N GLU A 109 15.21 -1.17 -8.31
CA GLU A 109 13.91 -0.57 -8.06
C GLU A 109 13.00 -1.54 -7.30
N GLY A 110 11.98 -0.97 -6.66
CA GLY A 110 10.94 -1.73 -6.00
C GLY A 110 9.74 -0.86 -5.67
N TRP A 111 8.79 -1.45 -4.98
CA TRP A 111 7.48 -0.87 -4.73
C TRP A 111 7.38 -0.37 -3.31
N LEU A 112 7.09 0.92 -3.17
CA LEU A 112 6.82 1.57 -1.89
C LEU A 112 5.32 1.50 -1.60
N TYR A 113 5.00 1.12 -0.37
CA TYR A 113 3.63 1.04 0.13
C TYR A 113 3.49 1.83 1.42
N MET A 114 2.40 2.57 1.54
CA MET A 114 1.92 3.06 2.82
C MET A 114 1.02 2.00 3.43
N VAL A 115 1.26 1.65 4.70
CA VAL A 115 0.40 0.75 5.48
C VAL A 115 -0.15 1.53 6.65
N ASP A 116 -1.46 1.52 6.80
CA ASP A 116 -2.18 2.21 7.87
C ASP A 116 -3.07 1.22 8.61
N THR A 117 -3.21 1.40 9.92
CA THR A 117 -4.10 0.60 10.77
C THR A 117 -5.46 1.24 10.97
N GLU A 118 -5.62 2.49 10.53
CA GLU A 118 -6.87 3.22 10.60
C GLU A 118 -7.45 3.35 9.20
N ILE A 119 -8.78 3.25 9.08
CA ILE A 119 -9.46 3.75 7.90
C ILE A 119 -9.27 5.25 7.97
N ILE A 120 -8.36 5.80 7.18
CA ILE A 120 -8.31 7.24 7.05
C ILE A 120 -9.67 7.64 6.45
N GLU A 121 -10.43 8.43 7.20
CA GLU A 121 -11.68 9.06 6.76
C GLU A 121 -11.47 10.02 5.55
N THR A 122 -10.30 10.02 4.92
CA THR A 122 -10.01 10.69 3.64
C THR A 122 -10.94 10.26 2.51
N LEU A 123 -11.59 9.09 2.62
CA LEU A 123 -12.66 8.71 1.69
C LEU A 123 -13.95 9.51 1.93
N LYS A 124 -14.26 9.89 3.17
CA LYS A 124 -15.47 10.69 3.48
C LYS A 124 -15.37 12.13 3.00
N SER A 125 -14.17 12.72 3.02
CA SER A 125 -13.94 14.09 2.51
C SER A 125 -13.79 14.16 0.99
N LYS A 126 -13.34 13.09 0.31
CA LYS A 126 -13.28 13.05 -1.17
C LYS A 126 -14.57 12.57 -1.83
N GLU A 127 -15.36 11.69 -1.21
CA GLU A 127 -16.69 11.33 -1.73
C GLU A 127 -17.70 12.48 -1.63
N SER A 128 -17.47 13.46 -0.75
CA SER A 128 -18.29 14.69 -0.67
C SER A 128 -17.87 15.78 -1.67
N GLU A 129 -16.67 15.71 -2.26
CA GLU A 129 -16.20 16.63 -3.31
C GLU A 129 -16.26 16.06 -4.72
N ILE A 130 -16.34 14.73 -4.89
CA ILE A 130 -16.68 14.12 -6.18
C ILE A 130 -18.19 14.24 -6.36
N VAL A 131 -18.63 15.43 -6.80
CA VAL A 131 -19.85 15.56 -7.59
C VAL A 131 -19.65 14.64 -8.80
N VAL A 132 -20.22 13.44 -8.72
CA VAL A 132 -20.42 12.60 -9.91
C VAL A 132 -21.14 13.50 -10.90
N PRO A 133 -20.56 13.84 -12.07
CA PRO A 133 -21.33 14.49 -13.11
C PRO A 133 -22.47 13.53 -13.40
N GLN A 134 -23.70 13.97 -13.16
CA GLN A 134 -24.90 13.24 -13.55
C GLN A 134 -24.69 12.80 -15.00
N ILE A 135 -24.42 11.50 -15.20
CA ILE A 135 -24.28 10.94 -16.53
C ILE A 135 -25.61 11.22 -17.20
N ASN A 136 -25.56 12.08 -18.22
CA ASN A 136 -26.72 12.52 -18.97
C ASN A 136 -27.59 11.29 -19.31
N PRO A 137 -28.88 11.24 -18.93
CA PRO A 137 -29.76 10.09 -19.15
C PRO A 137 -29.80 9.61 -20.61
N LEU A 138 -29.41 10.47 -21.55
CA LEU A 138 -29.32 10.17 -22.98
C LEU A 138 -28.20 9.18 -23.34
N LEU A 139 -27.13 9.07 -22.55
CA LEU A 139 -26.03 8.11 -22.80
C LEU A 139 -26.36 6.68 -22.35
N GLN A 140 -27.34 6.48 -21.46
CA GLN A 140 -27.76 5.13 -21.03
C GLN A 140 -28.55 4.36 -22.11
N ARG A 141 -29.08 5.06 -23.13
CA ARG A 141 -29.84 4.44 -24.22
C ARG A 141 -28.97 3.88 -25.35
N SER A 142 -27.72 4.32 -25.49
CA SER A 142 -26.83 3.88 -26.58
C SER A 142 -26.11 2.55 -26.31
N LEU A 143 -26.21 2.01 -25.09
CA LEU A 143 -25.58 0.73 -24.70
C LEU A 143 -26.59 -0.45 -24.65
N ARG A 144 -27.79 -0.26 -25.21
CA ARG A 144 -28.83 -1.31 -25.28
C ARG A 144 -29.33 -1.59 -26.70
N ASN A 145 -28.52 -1.33 -27.71
CA ASN A 145 -28.74 -1.84 -29.07
C ASN A 145 -27.55 -2.68 -29.47
#